data_AF-A0A1R2C431-F1
#
_entry.id   AF-A0A1R2C431-F1
#
_cell.length_a   1.000
_cell.length_b   1.000
_cell.length_c   1.000
_cell.angle_alpha   90.00
_cell.angle_beta   90.00
_cell.angle_gamma   90.00
#
_symmetry.space_group_name_H-M   'P 1'
#
loop_
_entity.id
_entity.type
_entity.pdbx_description
1 polymer ?
#
loop_
_entity_poly.entity_id
_entity_poly.type
_entity_poly.pdbx_seq_one_letter_code
_entity_poly.pdbx_strand_id
1 'polypeptide(L)'
;MEEISQQDLEQVAFIFDQIKNFFRNKETSSSKVLSEELEEAVTSTMTEISSKICEDLTEDSLQLHILSSRYNLFKFCADKMSMIQDDEPCAIWNQIFFQLEKVYLQVLSTAFKSSEKVNQLTEELKNTKKETDDILQAAEELEKTASILSQERDTLKQEIDKIKYEAQENINQLEEENKKYLEKIIKMSKHSAESKMPMQVPVKKEIRDVNPYNNIKTFTKSSVTPTIRELTYKQTKDFIEEIYQVKVKYDQKCNENRQIIETLPQYLPNYLITKYGLKSLANEWMAAIDKAVNKYSYDIDVQLFGKIMKNEVNEDFFIIFKQVREASIEVLRQHYKTKLPFNTEKSIKQLVESKKNADLEEDEWMTIIKALHEQQDHEEVIRAVVQKIWNTNISSSPKKKKIINFNDLMQILLEFQLSSHEEFLRPILPIFREHEFNGILTHEAFKDIMRDFNLQSETNRLIKMLDPNNTNSITVSNVISMFTVVIFI
;
A
#
# COMPACT_ATOMS: atom_id res chain seq x y z
N MET A 1 3.33 -33.31 -9.48
CA MET A 1 4.22 -33.80 -10.55
C MET A 1 3.52 -34.93 -11.26
N GLU A 2 3.07 -34.68 -12.49
CA GLU A 2 2.62 -35.76 -13.38
C GLU A 2 3.87 -36.51 -13.85
N GLU A 3 4.13 -37.69 -13.29
CA GLU A 3 5.04 -38.64 -13.91
C GLU A 3 4.46 -39.09 -15.27
N ILE A 4 5.24 -39.76 -16.13
CA ILE A 4 4.64 -40.48 -17.27
C ILE A 4 3.51 -41.33 -16.70
N SER A 5 2.28 -41.05 -17.13
CA SER A 5 1.14 -41.74 -16.54
C SER A 5 1.24 -43.22 -16.90
N GLN A 6 0.85 -44.08 -15.96
CA GLN A 6 0.72 -45.51 -16.24
C GLN A 6 -0.13 -45.76 -17.50
N GLN A 7 -1.15 -44.91 -17.72
CA GLN A 7 -2.01 -44.93 -18.89
C GLN A 7 -1.25 -44.67 -20.21
N ASP A 8 -0.24 -43.80 -20.21
CA ASP A 8 0.57 -43.55 -21.41
C ASP A 8 1.44 -44.77 -21.76
N LEU A 9 2.04 -45.41 -20.74
CA LEU A 9 2.82 -46.64 -20.93
C LEU A 9 1.93 -47.80 -21.42
N GLU A 10 0.72 -47.93 -20.86
CA GLU A 10 -0.27 -48.90 -21.30
C GLU A 10 -0.71 -48.66 -22.76
N GLN A 11 -0.87 -47.40 -23.17
CA GLN A 11 -1.20 -47.05 -24.56
C GLN A 11 -0.06 -47.38 -25.52
N VAL A 12 1.20 -47.08 -25.16
CA VAL A 12 2.37 -47.45 -25.96
C VAL A 12 2.47 -48.97 -26.09
N ALA A 13 2.32 -49.71 -24.98
CA ALA A 13 2.33 -51.17 -24.98
C ALA A 13 1.22 -51.76 -25.86
N PHE A 14 0.00 -51.22 -25.76
CA PHE A 14 -1.14 -51.66 -26.56
C PHE A 14 -0.94 -51.43 -28.07
N ILE A 15 -0.44 -50.26 -28.48
CA ILE A 15 -0.13 -49.98 -29.88
C ILE A 15 0.99 -50.91 -30.36
N PHE A 16 2.02 -51.11 -29.54
CA PHE A 16 3.13 -51.97 -29.88
C PHE A 16 2.72 -53.45 -30.03
N ASP A 17 1.86 -53.96 -29.15
CA ASP A 17 1.34 -55.34 -29.27
C ASP A 17 0.56 -55.54 -30.58
N GLN A 18 -0.18 -54.52 -31.04
CA GLN A 18 -0.82 -54.55 -32.35
C GLN A 18 0.21 -54.62 -33.48
N ILE A 19 1.26 -53.78 -33.44
CA ILE A 19 2.38 -53.81 -34.40
C ILE A 19 3.03 -55.20 -34.41
N LYS A 20 3.34 -55.75 -33.24
CA LYS A 20 3.95 -57.07 -33.06
C LYS A 20 3.09 -58.20 -33.64
N ASN A 21 1.78 -58.13 -33.46
CA ASN A 21 0.85 -59.11 -34.04
C ASN A 21 0.86 -59.05 -35.58
N PHE A 22 0.94 -57.84 -36.16
CA PHE A 22 1.13 -57.68 -37.61
C PHE A 22 2.43 -58.31 -38.10
N PHE A 23 3.55 -58.09 -37.38
CA PHE A 23 4.84 -58.71 -37.74
C PHE A 23 4.84 -60.24 -37.60
N ARG A 24 4.17 -60.80 -36.58
CA ARG A 24 4.06 -62.26 -36.38
C ARG A 24 3.38 -62.96 -37.55
N ASN A 25 2.40 -62.30 -38.17
CA ASN A 25 1.69 -62.84 -39.33
C ASN A 25 2.58 -62.92 -40.59
N LYS A 26 3.67 -62.14 -40.64
CA LYS A 26 4.60 -62.12 -41.77
C LYS A 26 5.86 -62.96 -41.53
N GLU A 27 6.48 -62.85 -40.35
CA GLU A 27 7.80 -63.45 -40.11
C GLU A 27 8.01 -63.73 -38.61
N THR A 28 8.08 -65.02 -38.24
CA THR A 28 8.08 -65.44 -36.83
C THR A 28 9.35 -65.05 -36.07
N SER A 29 10.49 -64.94 -36.77
CA SER A 29 11.80 -64.54 -36.22
C SER A 29 11.88 -63.06 -35.86
N SER A 30 11.18 -62.20 -36.60
CA SER A 30 11.25 -60.73 -36.45
C SER A 30 10.49 -60.22 -35.21
N SER A 31 9.55 -61.01 -34.68
CA SER A 31 8.78 -60.67 -33.47
C SER A 31 9.62 -60.60 -32.18
N LYS A 32 10.67 -61.41 -32.09
CA LYS A 32 11.55 -61.43 -30.90
C LYS A 32 12.43 -60.18 -30.87
N VAL A 33 13.07 -59.86 -32.00
CA VAL A 33 13.93 -58.69 -32.16
C VAL A 33 13.17 -57.39 -31.85
N LEU A 34 11.94 -57.25 -32.38
CA LEU A 34 11.09 -56.09 -32.08
C LEU A 34 10.83 -55.91 -30.59
N SER A 35 10.60 -57.01 -29.86
CA SER A 35 10.31 -56.93 -28.42
C SER A 35 11.53 -56.47 -27.63
N GLU A 36 12.71 -56.97 -27.98
CA GLU A 36 13.99 -56.54 -27.39
C GLU A 36 14.26 -55.06 -27.66
N GLU A 37 14.01 -54.59 -28.90
CA GLU A 37 14.17 -53.18 -29.28
C GLU A 37 13.19 -52.25 -28.53
N LEU A 38 11.94 -52.68 -28.29
CA LEU A 38 11.00 -51.89 -27.49
C LEU A 38 11.45 -51.81 -26.03
N GLU A 39 11.82 -52.93 -25.43
CA GLU A 39 12.30 -52.96 -24.04
C GLU A 39 13.52 -52.04 -23.88
N GLU A 40 14.44 -52.04 -24.84
CA GLU A 40 15.58 -51.14 -24.88
C GLU A 40 15.14 -49.67 -25.01
N ALA A 41 14.21 -49.37 -25.93
CA ALA A 41 13.69 -48.01 -26.12
C ALA A 41 12.99 -47.47 -24.86
N VAL A 42 12.12 -48.27 -24.22
CA VAL A 42 11.44 -47.91 -22.97
C VAL A 42 12.44 -47.72 -21.84
N THR A 43 13.38 -48.65 -21.67
CA THR A 43 14.41 -48.57 -20.62
C THR A 43 15.29 -47.35 -20.78
N SER A 44 15.73 -47.06 -22.01
CA SER A 44 16.52 -45.88 -22.34
C SER A 44 15.75 -44.59 -22.00
N THR A 45 14.49 -44.50 -22.43
CA THR A 45 13.64 -43.32 -22.20
C THR A 45 13.36 -43.11 -20.70
N MET A 46 13.09 -44.18 -19.94
CA MET A 46 12.85 -44.09 -18.50
C MET A 46 14.11 -43.71 -17.72
N THR A 47 15.28 -44.19 -18.17
CA THR A 47 16.57 -43.82 -17.58
C THR A 47 16.86 -42.33 -17.80
N GLU A 48 16.58 -41.83 -19.00
CA GLU A 48 16.71 -40.41 -19.32
C GLU A 48 15.82 -39.54 -18.43
N ILE A 49 14.53 -39.86 -18.30
CA ILE A 49 13.59 -39.12 -17.44
C ILE A 49 14.03 -39.18 -15.98
N SER A 50 14.42 -40.36 -15.49
CA SER A 50 14.88 -40.53 -14.11
C SER A 50 16.11 -39.66 -13.82
N SER A 51 17.03 -39.54 -14.79
CA SER A 51 18.18 -38.64 -14.68
C SER A 51 17.75 -37.17 -14.59
N LYS A 52 16.74 -36.77 -15.37
CA LYS A 52 16.23 -35.39 -15.42
C LYS A 52 15.38 -35.01 -14.20
N ILE A 53 14.68 -35.96 -13.60
CA ILE A 53 13.98 -35.76 -12.30
C ILE A 53 14.98 -35.48 -11.17
N CYS A 54 16.19 -36.03 -11.24
CA CYS A 54 17.23 -35.78 -10.24
C CYS A 54 17.92 -34.42 -10.44
N GLU A 55 17.76 -33.77 -11.59
CA GLU A 55 18.22 -32.41 -11.82
C GLU A 55 17.20 -31.42 -11.21
N ASP A 56 17.67 -30.33 -10.59
CA ASP A 56 16.84 -29.30 -9.93
C ASP A 56 16.16 -28.39 -10.97
N LEU A 57 15.36 -29.03 -11.85
CA LEU A 57 14.67 -28.41 -12.96
C LEU A 57 13.37 -27.76 -12.50
N THR A 58 12.96 -26.71 -13.23
CA THR A 58 11.62 -26.14 -13.05
C THR A 58 10.54 -27.15 -13.47
N GLU A 59 9.37 -27.06 -12.85
CA GLU A 59 8.23 -27.94 -13.14
C GLU A 59 7.87 -27.93 -14.65
N ASP A 60 7.89 -26.75 -15.27
CA ASP A 60 7.62 -26.57 -16.70
C ASP A 60 8.67 -27.30 -17.58
N SER A 61 9.94 -27.24 -17.19
CA SER A 61 11.04 -27.92 -17.90
C SER A 61 10.94 -29.44 -17.75
N LEU A 62 10.61 -29.92 -16.55
CA LEU A 62 10.39 -31.34 -16.30
C LEU A 62 9.21 -31.86 -17.13
N GLN A 63 8.11 -31.12 -17.21
CA GLN A 63 6.95 -31.48 -18.02
C GLN A 63 7.29 -31.57 -19.51
N LEU A 64 8.11 -30.65 -20.03
CA LEU A 64 8.59 -30.72 -21.42
C LEU A 64 9.46 -31.96 -21.69
N HIS A 65 10.32 -32.35 -20.74
CA HIS A 65 11.10 -33.59 -20.86
C HIS A 65 10.19 -34.82 -20.88
N ILE A 66 9.18 -34.88 -20.01
CA ILE A 66 8.19 -35.97 -19.98
C ILE A 66 7.43 -36.06 -21.31
N LEU A 67 7.00 -34.92 -21.86
CA LEU A 67 6.34 -34.87 -23.17
C LEU A 67 7.27 -35.28 -24.33
N SER A 68 8.54 -34.89 -24.27
CA SER A 68 9.56 -35.30 -25.24
C SER A 68 9.78 -36.82 -25.24
N SER A 69 9.84 -37.42 -24.05
CA SER A 69 9.92 -38.87 -23.89
C SER A 69 8.70 -39.60 -24.44
N ARG A 70 7.49 -39.09 -24.18
CA ARG A 70 6.24 -39.65 -24.77
C ARG A 70 6.27 -39.58 -26.30
N TYR A 71 6.70 -38.45 -26.86
CA TYR A 71 6.86 -38.28 -28.30
C TYR A 71 7.83 -39.32 -28.89
N ASN A 72 8.98 -39.54 -28.25
CA ASN A 72 9.98 -40.51 -28.72
C ASN A 72 9.45 -41.94 -28.74
N LEU A 73 8.65 -42.35 -27.75
CA LEU A 73 8.03 -43.68 -27.71
C LEU A 73 7.00 -43.89 -28.83
N PHE A 74 6.13 -42.91 -29.09
CA PHE A 74 5.17 -43.00 -30.19
C PHE A 74 5.84 -42.88 -31.56
N LYS A 75 6.90 -42.08 -31.68
CA LYS A 75 7.72 -42.01 -32.89
C LYS A 75 8.40 -43.34 -33.18
N PHE A 76 8.94 -44.03 -32.17
CA PHE A 76 9.48 -45.37 -32.32
C PHE A 76 8.43 -46.34 -32.88
N CYS A 77 7.20 -46.30 -32.37
CA CYS A 77 6.09 -47.10 -32.90
C CYS A 77 5.80 -46.76 -34.38
N ALA A 78 5.79 -45.48 -34.75
CA ALA A 78 5.62 -45.03 -36.13
C ALA A 78 6.72 -45.57 -37.05
N ASP A 79 7.99 -45.48 -36.61
CA ASP A 79 9.14 -45.94 -37.38
C ASP A 79 9.05 -47.46 -37.64
N LYS A 80 8.70 -48.26 -36.62
CA LYS A 80 8.51 -49.71 -36.79
C LYS A 80 7.30 -50.05 -37.66
N MET A 81 6.23 -49.27 -37.54
CA MET A 81 5.04 -49.42 -38.39
C MET A 81 5.34 -49.16 -39.87
N SER A 82 6.22 -48.19 -40.17
CA SER A 82 6.65 -47.85 -41.53
C SER A 82 7.44 -48.96 -42.24
N MET A 83 8.02 -49.89 -41.48
CA MET A 83 8.73 -51.04 -42.05
C MET A 83 7.77 -52.11 -42.60
N ILE A 84 6.48 -52.03 -42.30
CA ILE A 84 5.46 -52.97 -42.79
C ILE A 84 4.95 -52.49 -44.16
N GLN A 85 5.33 -53.16 -45.24
CA GLN A 85 4.95 -52.81 -46.63
C GLN A 85 3.51 -53.19 -47.04
N ASP A 86 2.56 -53.31 -46.11
CA ASP A 86 1.15 -53.63 -46.45
C ASP A 86 0.25 -52.39 -46.47
N ASP A 87 -0.75 -52.41 -47.35
CA ASP A 87 -1.76 -51.36 -47.50
C ASP A 87 -2.81 -51.31 -46.36
N GLU A 88 -2.88 -52.32 -45.49
CA GLU A 88 -3.99 -52.51 -44.53
C GLU A 88 -3.89 -51.91 -43.11
N PRO A 89 -2.77 -51.40 -42.57
CA PRO A 89 -2.72 -51.01 -41.16
C PRO A 89 -3.11 -49.53 -40.92
N CYS A 90 -4.10 -49.02 -41.65
CA CYS A 90 -4.59 -47.64 -41.53
C CYS A 90 -5.09 -47.33 -40.10
N ALA A 91 -5.70 -48.30 -39.41
CA ALA A 91 -6.20 -48.12 -38.06
C ALA A 91 -5.09 -47.87 -37.01
N ILE A 92 -3.97 -48.60 -37.10
CA ILE A 92 -2.83 -48.45 -36.17
C ILE A 92 -2.14 -47.11 -36.43
N TRP A 93 -1.95 -46.75 -37.70
CA TRP A 93 -1.41 -45.44 -38.08
C TRP A 93 -2.24 -44.29 -37.50
N ASN A 94 -3.57 -44.34 -37.64
CA ASN A 94 -4.45 -43.32 -37.07
C ASN A 94 -4.32 -43.23 -35.54
N GLN A 95 -4.15 -44.35 -34.84
CA GLN A 95 -3.92 -44.34 -33.39
C GLN A 95 -2.57 -43.69 -33.04
N ILE A 96 -1.50 -44.05 -33.73
CA ILE A 96 -0.17 -43.46 -33.51
C ILE A 96 -0.20 -41.95 -33.79
N PHE A 97 -0.77 -41.54 -34.92
CA PHE A 97 -0.88 -40.12 -35.29
C PHE A 97 -1.72 -39.33 -34.29
N PHE A 98 -2.84 -39.89 -33.83
CA PHE A 98 -3.67 -39.25 -32.81
C PHE A 98 -2.89 -39.00 -31.51
N GLN A 99 -2.08 -39.97 -31.07
CA GLN A 99 -1.26 -39.80 -29.87
C GLN A 99 -0.13 -38.79 -30.08
N LEU A 100 0.54 -38.82 -31.23
CA LEU A 100 1.55 -37.83 -31.59
C LEU A 100 0.98 -36.41 -31.65
N GLU A 101 -0.20 -36.24 -32.25
CA GLU A 101 -0.92 -34.95 -32.29
C GLU A 101 -1.25 -34.46 -30.87
N LYS A 102 -1.77 -35.34 -30.01
CA LYS A 102 -2.05 -35.00 -28.61
C LYS A 102 -0.80 -34.53 -27.86
N VAL A 103 0.32 -35.26 -27.99
CA VAL A 103 1.60 -34.87 -27.36
C VAL A 103 2.08 -33.53 -27.92
N TYR A 104 1.98 -33.32 -29.24
CA TYR A 104 2.36 -32.06 -29.88
C TYR A 104 1.56 -30.86 -29.35
N LEU A 105 0.24 -30.98 -29.22
CA LEU A 105 -0.61 -29.93 -28.65
C LEU A 105 -0.25 -29.62 -27.20
N GLN A 106 0.07 -30.65 -26.40
CA GLN A 106 0.51 -30.48 -25.02
C GLN A 106 1.86 -29.75 -24.94
N VAL A 107 2.82 -30.10 -25.81
CA VAL A 107 4.12 -29.42 -25.92
C VAL A 107 3.92 -27.95 -26.25
N LEU A 108 3.10 -27.63 -27.27
CA LEU A 108 2.81 -26.25 -27.63
C LEU A 108 2.19 -25.48 -26.45
N SER A 109 1.18 -26.05 -25.79
CA SER A 109 0.51 -25.39 -24.66
C SER A 109 1.48 -25.11 -23.50
N THR A 110 2.37 -26.05 -23.20
CA THR A 110 3.36 -25.92 -22.12
C THR A 110 4.42 -24.89 -22.49
N ALA A 111 4.89 -24.91 -23.74
CA ALA A 111 5.85 -23.94 -24.27
C ALA A 111 5.27 -22.51 -24.27
N PHE A 112 4.00 -22.32 -24.64
CA PHE A 112 3.34 -21.02 -24.58
C PHE A 112 3.23 -20.50 -23.14
N LYS A 113 2.79 -21.34 -22.20
CA LYS A 113 2.74 -20.97 -20.77
C LYS A 113 4.11 -20.59 -20.22
N SER A 114 5.14 -21.39 -20.54
CA SER A 114 6.51 -21.10 -20.14
C SER A 114 7.03 -19.80 -20.75
N SER A 115 6.69 -19.51 -22.02
CA SER A 115 7.06 -18.26 -22.68
C SER A 115 6.37 -17.05 -22.05
N GLU A 116 5.10 -17.17 -21.68
CA GLU A 116 4.34 -16.10 -21.01
C GLU A 116 4.95 -15.79 -19.64
N LYS A 117 5.28 -16.81 -18.86
CA LYS A 117 5.96 -16.68 -17.57
C LYS A 117 7.34 -16.03 -17.70
N VAL A 118 8.11 -16.39 -18.73
CA VAL A 118 9.41 -15.75 -19.02
C VAL A 118 9.22 -14.25 -19.35
N ASN A 119 8.19 -13.90 -20.12
CA ASN A 119 7.89 -12.50 -20.43
C ASN A 119 7.52 -11.71 -19.17
N GLN A 120 6.65 -12.28 -18.30
CA GLN A 120 6.27 -11.66 -17.02
C GLN A 120 7.49 -11.44 -16.12
N LEU A 121 8.33 -12.46 -15.93
CA LEU A 121 9.56 -12.35 -15.14
C LEU A 121 10.54 -11.34 -15.74
N THR A 122 10.59 -11.22 -17.06
CA THR A 122 11.43 -10.23 -17.75
C THR A 122 10.94 -8.80 -17.50
N GLU A 123 9.63 -8.58 -17.48
CA GLU A 123 9.04 -7.28 -17.13
C GLU A 123 9.25 -6.93 -15.66
N GLU A 124 9.05 -7.88 -14.74
CA GLU A 124 9.34 -7.72 -13.32
C GLU A 124 10.82 -7.39 -13.08
N LEU A 125 11.74 -8.09 -13.75
CA LEU A 125 13.18 -7.82 -13.67
C LEU A 125 13.54 -6.44 -14.21
N LYS A 126 12.84 -5.96 -15.24
CA LYS A 126 13.03 -4.60 -15.77
C LYS A 126 12.52 -3.54 -14.80
N ASN A 127 11.38 -3.78 -14.14
CA ASN A 127 10.79 -2.86 -13.17
C ASN A 127 11.64 -2.78 -11.91
N THR A 128 12.04 -3.92 -11.33
CA THR A 128 12.92 -3.98 -10.16
C THR A 128 14.29 -3.34 -10.43
N LYS A 129 14.84 -3.51 -11.64
CA LYS A 129 16.06 -2.81 -12.04
C LYS A 129 15.86 -1.29 -12.04
N LYS A 130 14.75 -0.80 -12.59
CA LYS A 130 14.43 0.63 -12.60
C LYS A 130 14.25 1.18 -11.19
N GLU A 131 13.55 0.45 -10.31
CA GLU A 131 13.41 0.83 -8.89
C GLU A 131 14.75 0.89 -8.18
N THR A 132 15.65 -0.05 -8.47
CA THR A 132 17.01 -0.07 -7.91
C THR A 132 17.81 1.15 -8.38
N ASP A 133 17.70 1.51 -9.66
CA ASP A 133 18.35 2.70 -10.22
C ASP A 133 17.79 4.00 -9.59
N ASP A 134 16.47 4.08 -9.39
CA ASP A 134 15.80 5.22 -8.73
C ASP A 134 16.24 5.36 -7.25
N ILE A 135 16.35 4.24 -6.53
CA ILE A 135 16.86 4.21 -5.13
C ILE A 135 18.32 4.67 -5.09
N LEU A 136 19.15 4.22 -6.03
CA LEU A 136 20.56 4.59 -6.09
C LEU A 136 20.72 6.09 -6.36
N GLN A 137 19.94 6.65 -7.28
CA GLN A 137 19.90 8.09 -7.52
C GLN A 137 19.46 8.88 -6.26
N ALA A 138 18.42 8.41 -5.57
CA ALA A 138 17.96 9.06 -4.33
C ALA A 138 19.04 9.01 -3.22
N ALA A 139 19.79 7.92 -3.12
CA ALA A 139 20.90 7.80 -2.18
C ALA A 139 22.04 8.79 -2.50
N GLU A 140 22.40 8.96 -3.78
CA GLU A 140 23.39 9.95 -4.22
C GLU A 140 22.96 11.39 -3.91
N GLU A 141 21.69 11.73 -4.14
CA GLU A 141 21.13 13.05 -3.81
C GLU A 141 21.14 13.32 -2.30
N LEU A 142 20.83 12.30 -1.49
CA LEU A 142 20.86 12.38 -0.04
C LEU A 142 22.29 12.56 0.48
N GLU A 143 23.27 11.83 -0.06
CA GLU A 143 24.69 11.97 0.29
C GLU A 143 25.20 13.38 -0.02
N LYS A 144 24.85 13.91 -1.19
CA LYS A 144 25.19 15.28 -1.57
C LYS A 144 24.59 16.30 -0.60
N THR A 145 23.33 16.12 -0.21
CA THR A 145 22.65 17.01 0.74
C THR A 145 23.28 16.92 2.14
N ALA A 146 23.60 15.71 2.60
CA ALA A 146 24.29 15.49 3.87
C ALA A 146 25.68 16.13 3.90
N SER A 147 26.42 16.08 2.78
CA SER A 147 27.71 16.74 2.63
C SER A 147 27.60 18.27 2.75
N ILE A 148 26.61 18.88 2.07
CA ILE A 148 26.33 20.32 2.17
C ILE A 148 25.98 20.72 3.61
N LEU A 149 25.06 19.99 4.25
CA LEU A 149 24.66 20.26 5.64
C LEU A 149 25.82 20.10 6.62
N SER A 150 26.73 19.14 6.38
CA SER A 150 27.94 19.00 7.20
C SER A 150 28.86 20.21 7.06
N GLN A 151 29.03 20.75 5.85
CA GLN A 151 29.81 21.96 5.62
C GLN A 151 29.17 23.18 6.31
N GLU A 152 27.85 23.36 6.18
CA GLU A 152 27.12 24.45 6.86
C GLU A 152 27.19 24.35 8.39
N ARG A 153 27.09 23.13 8.93
CA ARG A 153 27.27 22.90 10.37
C ARG A 153 28.68 23.33 10.81
N ASP A 154 29.70 23.00 10.04
CA ASP A 154 31.08 23.31 10.39
C ASP A 154 31.37 24.82 10.28
N THR A 155 30.78 25.54 9.32
CA THR A 155 30.87 27.01 9.24
C THR A 155 30.14 27.69 10.41
N LEU A 156 28.92 27.27 10.72
CA LEU A 156 28.17 27.80 11.88
C LEU A 156 28.90 27.53 13.20
N LYS A 157 29.55 26.37 13.33
CA LYS A 157 30.36 26.07 14.51
C LYS A 157 31.54 27.04 14.65
N GLN A 158 32.24 27.37 13.56
CA GLN A 158 33.31 28.36 13.57
C GLN A 158 32.80 29.76 13.94
N GLU A 159 31.62 30.16 13.46
CA GLU A 159 31.01 31.45 13.84
C GLU A 159 30.64 31.49 15.33
N ILE A 160 30.06 30.41 15.87
CA ILE A 160 29.73 30.30 17.30
C ILE A 160 31.01 30.41 18.15
N ASP A 161 32.08 29.72 17.76
CA ASP A 161 33.36 29.77 18.48
C ASP A 161 33.97 31.19 18.45
N LYS A 162 33.84 31.90 17.31
CA LYS A 162 34.27 33.30 17.19
C LYS A 162 33.47 34.23 18.10
N ILE A 163 32.14 34.15 18.07
CA ILE A 163 31.26 34.96 18.94
C ILE A 163 31.57 34.69 20.41
N LYS A 164 31.79 33.43 20.78
CA LYS A 164 32.15 33.04 22.14
C LYS A 164 33.47 33.66 22.58
N TYR A 165 34.47 33.69 21.69
CA TYR A 165 35.74 34.35 21.96
C TYR A 165 35.57 35.87 22.15
N GLU A 166 34.84 36.55 21.25
CA GLU A 166 34.56 37.99 21.35
C GLU A 166 33.78 38.34 22.63
N ALA A 167 32.77 37.52 22.98
CA ALA A 167 32.01 37.70 24.22
C ALA A 167 32.89 37.52 25.45
N GLN A 168 33.80 36.55 25.45
CA GLN A 168 34.75 36.34 26.55
C GLN A 168 35.72 37.52 26.69
N GLU A 169 36.20 38.07 25.58
CA GLU A 169 37.05 39.27 25.58
C GLU A 169 36.32 40.48 26.17
N ASN A 170 35.06 40.70 25.79
CA ASN A 170 34.22 41.77 26.34
C ASN A 170 33.97 41.59 27.85
N ILE A 171 33.72 40.36 28.31
CA ILE A 171 33.58 40.06 29.74
C ILE A 171 34.86 40.45 30.48
N ASN A 172 36.03 40.05 29.96
CA ASN A 172 37.32 40.36 30.58
C ASN A 172 37.56 41.88 30.66
N GLN A 173 37.21 42.63 29.62
CA GLN A 173 37.33 44.10 29.61
C GLN A 173 36.42 44.76 30.65
N LEU A 174 35.15 44.33 30.73
CA LEU A 174 34.19 44.84 31.71
C LEU A 174 34.60 44.50 33.15
N GLU A 175 35.18 43.32 33.39
CA GLU A 175 35.73 42.95 34.68
C GLU A 175 36.89 43.86 35.09
N GLU A 176 37.77 44.22 34.15
CA GLU A 176 38.88 45.15 34.41
C GLU A 176 38.37 46.58 34.71
N GLU A 177 37.36 47.06 33.99
CA GLU A 177 36.71 48.35 34.25
C GLU A 177 36.01 48.36 35.61
N ASN A 178 35.23 47.32 35.91
CA ASN A 178 34.57 47.17 37.21
C ASN A 178 35.59 47.17 38.36
N LYS A 179 36.74 46.52 38.17
CA LYS A 179 37.83 46.56 39.15
C LYS A 179 38.37 47.98 39.34
N LYS A 180 38.59 48.74 38.26
CA LYS A 180 39.01 50.16 38.33
C LYS A 180 37.98 51.03 39.06
N TYR A 181 36.69 50.85 38.78
CA TYR A 181 35.62 51.58 39.47
C TYR A 181 35.54 51.22 40.95
N LEU A 182 35.66 49.94 41.30
CA LEU A 182 35.69 49.48 42.68
C LEU A 182 36.86 50.11 43.45
N GLU A 183 38.05 50.14 42.88
CA GLU A 183 39.21 50.81 43.48
C GLU A 183 38.99 52.31 43.69
N LYS A 184 38.33 52.99 42.75
CA LYS A 184 37.99 54.42 42.87
C LYS A 184 36.97 54.66 43.98
N ILE A 185 35.94 53.82 44.09
CA ILE A 185 34.97 53.87 45.20
C ILE A 185 35.69 53.68 46.52
N ILE A 186 36.53 52.66 46.65
CA ILE A 186 37.32 52.40 47.87
C ILE A 186 38.17 53.63 48.25
N LYS A 187 38.84 54.28 47.28
CA LYS A 187 39.61 55.51 47.51
C LYS A 187 38.73 56.66 47.99
N MET A 188 37.59 56.90 47.35
CA MET A 188 36.66 57.97 47.74
C MET A 188 36.02 57.70 49.11
N SER A 189 35.70 56.46 49.43
CA SER A 189 35.18 56.04 50.74
C SER A 189 36.22 56.23 51.84
N LYS A 190 37.50 55.89 51.60
CA LYS A 190 38.60 56.16 52.55
C LYS A 190 38.81 57.67 52.80
N HIS A 191 38.83 58.48 51.75
CA HIS A 191 38.91 59.95 51.88
C HIS A 191 37.70 60.56 52.60
N SER A 192 36.50 60.01 52.37
CA SER A 192 35.28 60.48 53.05
C SER A 192 35.25 60.05 54.53
N ALA A 193 35.84 58.91 54.87
CA ALA A 193 35.98 58.44 56.26
C ALA A 193 37.02 59.26 57.05
N GLU A 194 38.06 59.78 56.40
CA GLU A 194 39.08 60.64 57.04
C GLU A 194 38.64 62.11 57.20
N SER A 195 37.54 62.53 56.57
CA SER A 195 37.13 63.95 56.46
C SER A 195 35.82 64.32 57.17
N LYS A 196 35.34 63.55 58.16
CA LYS A 196 34.21 64.00 59.01
C LYS A 196 34.37 63.68 60.50
N MET A 197 34.42 64.80 61.25
CA MET A 197 34.02 64.95 62.65
C MET A 197 32.64 64.33 62.97
N PRO A 198 32.37 64.02 64.26
CA PRO A 198 31.14 63.37 64.68
C PRO A 198 29.95 64.34 64.63
N MET A 199 28.97 64.07 63.77
CA MET A 199 27.62 64.59 63.93
C MET A 199 26.65 63.44 64.15
N GLN A 200 26.06 63.46 65.34
CA GLN A 200 24.89 62.73 65.78
C GLN A 200 23.64 63.11 64.98
N VAL A 201 22.51 62.55 65.44
CA VAL A 201 21.10 62.84 65.12
C VAL A 201 20.53 62.07 63.91
N PRO A 202 19.20 61.78 63.89
CA PRO A 202 18.50 60.76 64.68
C PRO A 202 17.78 59.72 63.81
N VAL A 203 17.48 58.61 64.46
CA VAL A 203 16.58 57.54 64.02
C VAL A 203 15.18 58.10 63.73
N LYS A 204 14.73 58.03 62.46
CA LYS A 204 13.31 57.99 62.11
C LYS A 204 12.99 56.69 61.38
N LYS A 205 12.17 55.89 62.06
CA LYS A 205 11.47 54.70 61.57
C LYS A 205 10.49 55.12 60.47
N GLU A 206 10.63 54.57 59.28
CA GLU A 206 9.49 54.32 58.37
C GLU A 206 9.57 52.86 57.95
N ILE A 207 8.89 52.02 58.72
CA ILE A 207 8.48 50.68 58.31
C ILE A 207 7.24 50.92 57.44
N ARG A 208 7.39 50.76 56.11
CA ARG A 208 6.25 50.60 55.22
C ARG A 208 5.85 49.13 55.26
N ASP A 209 4.91 48.83 56.16
CA ASP A 209 4.14 47.59 56.14
C ASP A 209 3.27 47.59 54.86
N VAL A 210 3.71 46.80 53.87
CA VAL A 210 2.87 46.42 52.73
C VAL A 210 1.90 45.37 53.22
N ASN A 211 0.69 45.81 53.52
CA ASN A 211 -0.46 45.01 53.90
C ASN A 211 -0.93 44.16 52.69
N PRO A 212 -0.86 42.81 52.69
CA PRO A 212 -1.30 41.99 51.58
C PRO A 212 -2.54 41.18 51.98
N TYR A 213 -3.64 41.81 52.36
CA TYR A 213 -4.92 41.12 52.51
C TYR A 213 -6.10 42.05 52.20
N ASN A 214 -6.76 41.79 51.08
CA ASN A 214 -8.21 41.62 50.98
C ASN A 214 -8.68 41.86 49.54
N ASN A 215 -8.69 40.78 48.76
CA ASN A 215 -9.66 40.59 47.68
C ASN A 215 -9.77 39.08 47.38
N ILE A 216 -10.18 38.31 48.39
CA ILE A 216 -10.74 36.98 48.15
C ILE A 216 -12.14 37.22 47.61
N LYS A 217 -12.23 37.40 46.28
CA LYS A 217 -13.48 37.19 45.56
C LYS A 217 -13.81 35.71 45.70
N THR A 218 -14.84 35.43 46.49
CA THR A 218 -15.55 34.16 46.53
C THR A 218 -15.95 33.77 45.11
N PHE A 219 -15.19 32.88 44.50
CA PHE A 219 -15.58 32.17 43.29
C PHE A 219 -16.77 31.28 43.67
N THR A 220 -17.96 31.75 43.36
CA THR A 220 -19.12 30.90 43.14
C THR A 220 -18.72 29.84 42.12
N LYS A 221 -18.63 28.58 42.55
CA LYS A 221 -18.55 27.40 41.69
C LYS A 221 -19.83 27.38 40.83
N SER A 222 -19.81 28.08 39.70
CA SER A 222 -20.68 27.73 38.60
C SER A 222 -20.24 26.35 38.13
N SER A 223 -21.16 25.40 38.17
CA SER A 223 -21.03 24.12 37.48
C SER A 223 -20.92 24.43 35.99
N VAL A 224 -19.69 24.65 35.51
CA VAL A 224 -19.36 24.68 34.10
C VAL A 224 -19.57 23.25 33.62
N THR A 225 -20.72 23.00 33.00
CA THR A 225 -20.91 21.81 32.17
C THR A 225 -19.74 21.76 31.19
N PRO A 226 -18.97 20.66 31.14
CA PRO A 226 -17.81 20.56 30.26
C PRO A 226 -18.29 20.76 28.82
N THR A 227 -18.00 21.95 28.26
CA THR A 227 -18.29 22.26 26.87
C THR A 227 -17.37 21.40 26.03
N ILE A 228 -17.94 20.37 25.39
CA ILE A 228 -17.24 19.50 24.45
C ILE A 228 -16.49 20.39 23.47
N ARG A 229 -15.17 20.21 23.38
CA ARG A 229 -14.28 20.93 22.49
C ARG A 229 -14.81 20.83 21.06
N GLU A 230 -14.99 21.95 20.38
CA GLU A 230 -15.41 21.95 18.97
C GLU A 230 -14.17 22.06 18.07
N LEU A 231 -13.99 21.09 17.17
CA LEU A 231 -12.97 21.15 16.14
C LEU A 231 -13.49 21.95 14.95
N THR A 232 -12.65 22.81 14.40
CA THR A 232 -12.91 23.45 13.11
C THR A 232 -12.73 22.43 11.98
N TYR A 233 -13.30 22.75 10.80
CA TYR A 233 -13.16 21.91 9.62
C TYR A 233 -11.69 21.61 9.28
N LYS A 234 -10.85 22.66 9.23
CA LYS A 234 -9.41 22.50 8.97
C LYS A 234 -8.72 21.62 10.02
N GLN A 235 -8.99 21.86 11.31
CA GLN A 235 -8.43 21.02 12.38
C GLN A 235 -8.86 19.55 12.25
N THR A 236 -10.08 19.30 11.77
CA THR A 236 -10.59 17.94 11.56
C THR A 236 -9.83 17.25 10.43
N LYS A 237 -9.65 17.92 9.28
CA LYS A 237 -8.86 17.39 8.15
C LYS A 237 -7.40 17.16 8.53
N ASP A 238 -6.77 18.15 9.17
CA ASP A 238 -5.37 18.06 9.61
C ASP A 238 -5.19 16.89 10.60
N PHE A 239 -6.16 16.69 11.50
CA PHE A 239 -6.15 15.57 12.44
C PHE A 239 -6.33 14.21 11.76
N ILE A 240 -7.25 14.09 10.81
CA ILE A 240 -7.48 12.84 10.05
C ILE A 240 -6.20 12.43 9.32
N GLU A 241 -5.57 13.37 8.61
CA GLU A 241 -4.30 13.14 7.91
C GLU A 241 -3.19 12.72 8.87
N GLU A 242 -3.06 13.40 10.02
CA GLU A 242 -2.11 13.03 11.05
C GLU A 242 -2.34 11.59 11.55
N ILE A 243 -3.59 11.23 11.82
CA ILE A 243 -3.94 9.89 12.32
C ILE A 243 -3.57 8.81 11.30
N TYR A 244 -3.90 8.97 10.02
CA TYR A 244 -3.50 8.00 9.00
C TYR A 244 -1.98 7.83 8.94
N GLN A 245 -1.22 8.92 8.94
CA GLN A 245 0.25 8.86 8.89
C GLN A 245 0.87 8.16 10.11
N VAL A 246 0.36 8.44 11.31
CA VAL A 246 0.90 7.82 12.53
C VAL A 246 0.44 6.36 12.64
N LYS A 247 -0.79 6.04 12.25
CA LYS A 247 -1.32 4.66 12.28
C LYS A 247 -0.56 3.73 11.35
N VAL A 248 -0.27 4.15 10.11
CA VAL A 248 0.54 3.34 9.18
C VAL A 248 1.92 2.98 9.79
N LYS A 249 2.58 3.95 10.44
CA LYS A 249 3.86 3.71 11.12
C LYS A 249 3.73 2.80 12.34
N TYR A 250 2.62 2.92 13.08
CA TYR A 250 2.32 2.07 14.22
C TYR A 250 2.12 0.62 13.77
N ASP A 251 1.32 0.38 12.73
CA ASP A 251 1.04 -0.95 12.20
C ASP A 251 2.30 -1.62 11.65
N GLN A 252 3.14 -0.87 10.94
CA GLN A 252 4.44 -1.35 10.50
C GLN A 252 5.30 -1.82 11.69
N LYS A 253 5.36 -1.01 12.76
CA LYS A 253 6.11 -1.36 13.98
C LYS A 253 5.51 -2.57 14.68
N CYS A 254 4.18 -2.71 14.73
CA CYS A 254 3.52 -3.89 15.27
C CYS A 254 3.90 -5.14 14.46
N ASN A 255 3.87 -5.06 13.13
CA ASN A 255 4.24 -6.16 12.26
C ASN A 255 5.72 -6.58 12.44
N GLU A 256 6.64 -5.61 12.47
CA GLU A 256 8.08 -5.84 12.72
C GLU A 256 8.34 -6.51 14.08
N ASN A 257 7.59 -6.11 15.11
CA ASN A 257 7.72 -6.67 16.47
C ASN A 257 6.83 -7.88 16.73
N ARG A 258 6.13 -8.39 15.71
CA ARG A 258 5.17 -9.51 15.81
C ARG A 258 4.10 -9.28 16.88
N GLN A 259 3.64 -8.04 17.00
CA GLN A 259 2.57 -7.62 17.90
C GLN A 259 1.22 -7.60 17.16
N ILE A 260 0.14 -7.64 17.93
CA ILE A 260 -1.23 -7.53 17.42
C ILE A 260 -1.42 -6.14 16.80
N ILE A 261 -2.00 -6.10 15.60
CA ILE A 261 -2.40 -4.87 14.94
C ILE A 261 -3.76 -4.45 15.51
N GLU A 262 -3.84 -3.22 16.02
CA GLU A 262 -5.09 -2.64 16.54
C GLU A 262 -5.91 -2.04 15.40
N THR A 263 -7.23 -2.11 15.49
CA THR A 263 -8.11 -1.36 14.56
C THR A 263 -8.03 0.13 14.85
N LEU A 264 -8.35 0.98 13.87
CA LEU A 264 -8.35 2.44 14.05
C LEU A 264 -9.16 2.89 15.30
N PRO A 265 -10.36 2.34 15.59
CA PRO A 265 -11.12 2.69 16.79
C PRO A 265 -10.44 2.29 18.10
N GLN A 266 -9.62 1.24 18.10
CA GLN A 266 -8.85 0.78 19.26
C GLN A 266 -7.58 1.59 19.45
N TYR A 267 -6.90 1.89 18.35
CA TYR A 267 -5.67 2.66 18.33
C TYR A 267 -5.89 4.11 18.76
N LEU A 268 -6.99 4.74 18.32
CA LEU A 268 -7.22 6.17 18.50
C LEU A 268 -7.22 6.61 19.99
N PRO A 269 -7.93 5.95 20.92
CA PRO A 269 -7.81 6.23 22.35
C PRO A 269 -6.38 6.10 22.89
N ASN A 270 -5.64 5.06 22.49
CA ASN A 270 -4.27 4.81 22.94
C ASN A 270 -3.32 5.91 22.47
N TYR A 271 -3.46 6.32 21.21
CA TYR A 271 -2.73 7.43 20.62
C TYR A 271 -3.01 8.74 21.36
N LEU A 272 -4.29 9.07 21.62
CA LEU A 272 -4.67 10.30 22.33
C LEU A 272 -4.16 10.32 23.78
N ILE A 273 -4.21 9.19 24.49
CA ILE A 273 -3.63 9.07 25.83
C ILE A 273 -2.12 9.30 25.78
N THR A 274 -1.42 8.72 24.81
CA THR A 274 0.03 8.88 24.64
C THR A 274 0.41 10.32 24.30
N LYS A 275 -0.36 10.97 23.41
CA LYS A 275 -0.10 12.34 22.94
C LYS A 275 -0.37 13.40 24.01
N TYR A 276 -1.41 13.22 24.82
CA TYR A 276 -1.85 14.23 25.78
C TYR A 276 -1.59 13.88 27.25
N GLY A 277 -1.21 12.64 27.57
CA GLY A 277 -0.85 12.18 28.91
C GLY A 277 -2.00 12.02 29.92
N LEU A 278 -3.24 12.40 29.55
CA LEU A 278 -4.40 12.38 30.44
C LEU A 278 -5.61 11.69 29.79
N LYS A 279 -6.16 10.66 30.46
CA LYS A 279 -7.33 9.91 29.99
C LYS A 279 -8.59 10.77 29.83
N SER A 280 -8.79 11.75 30.72
CA SER A 280 -9.93 12.69 30.62
C SER A 280 -9.84 13.53 29.33
N LEU A 281 -8.66 14.04 29.02
CA LEU A 281 -8.43 14.84 27.82
C LEU A 281 -8.56 13.98 26.56
N ALA A 282 -8.08 12.73 26.58
CA ALA A 282 -8.30 11.79 25.48
C ALA A 282 -9.81 11.56 25.22
N ASN A 283 -10.62 11.38 26.27
CA ASN A 283 -12.07 11.22 26.13
C ASN A 283 -12.75 12.48 25.58
N GLU A 284 -12.34 13.68 26.00
CA GLU A 284 -12.83 14.95 25.45
C GLU A 284 -12.51 15.07 23.95
N TRP A 285 -11.30 14.67 23.54
CA TRP A 285 -10.91 14.62 22.14
C TRP A 285 -11.72 13.59 21.34
N MET A 286 -11.94 12.39 21.88
CA MET A 286 -12.79 11.38 21.22
C MET A 286 -14.19 11.93 20.94
N ALA A 287 -14.82 12.58 21.93
CA ALA A 287 -16.14 13.19 21.76
C ALA A 287 -16.12 14.37 20.75
N ALA A 288 -15.05 15.16 20.76
CA ALA A 288 -14.85 16.26 19.81
C ALA A 288 -14.69 15.76 18.37
N ILE A 289 -13.94 14.67 18.17
CA ILE A 289 -13.71 14.02 16.88
C ILE A 289 -15.03 13.44 16.35
N ASP A 290 -15.76 12.67 17.16
CA ASP A 290 -17.05 12.09 16.75
C ASP A 290 -18.05 13.19 16.34
N LYS A 291 -18.15 14.27 17.15
CA LYS A 291 -18.97 15.43 16.79
C LYS A 291 -18.51 16.10 15.49
N ALA A 292 -17.20 16.23 15.28
CA ALA A 292 -16.65 16.86 14.08
C ALA A 292 -16.86 16.01 12.82
N VAL A 293 -16.67 14.70 12.91
CA VAL A 293 -16.92 13.74 11.83
C VAL A 293 -18.38 13.80 11.38
N ASN A 294 -19.32 13.82 12.34
CA ASN A 294 -20.74 13.95 12.03
C ASN A 294 -21.09 15.34 11.46
N LYS A 295 -20.46 16.42 11.95
CA LYS A 295 -20.71 17.80 11.49
C LYS A 295 -20.19 18.05 10.07
N TYR A 296 -19.04 17.47 9.73
CA TYR A 296 -18.33 17.70 8.47
C TYR A 296 -18.44 16.52 7.50
N SER A 297 -19.46 15.66 7.67
CA SER A 297 -19.68 14.48 6.83
C SER A 297 -20.01 14.78 5.36
N TYR A 298 -20.18 16.06 5.00
CA TYR A 298 -20.31 16.50 3.63
C TYR A 298 -18.98 16.47 2.86
N ASP A 299 -17.83 16.43 3.55
CA ASP A 299 -16.52 16.22 2.91
C ASP A 299 -16.22 14.73 2.85
N ILE A 300 -15.80 14.25 1.68
CA ILE A 300 -15.68 12.82 1.42
C ILE A 300 -14.56 12.15 2.24
N ASP A 301 -13.48 12.85 2.57
CA ASP A 301 -12.41 12.28 3.42
C ASP A 301 -12.87 12.15 4.87
N VAL A 302 -13.65 13.12 5.36
CA VAL A 302 -14.26 13.06 6.70
C VAL A 302 -15.28 11.94 6.77
N GLN A 303 -16.11 11.79 5.73
CA GLN A 303 -17.07 10.69 5.64
C GLN A 303 -16.36 9.34 5.66
N LEU A 304 -15.34 9.14 4.82
CA LEU A 304 -14.54 7.92 4.79
C LEU A 304 -13.91 7.63 6.16
N PHE A 305 -13.29 8.62 6.80
CA PHE A 305 -12.71 8.45 8.13
C PHE A 305 -13.77 7.99 9.15
N GLY A 306 -14.97 8.58 9.11
CA GLY A 306 -16.09 8.17 9.95
C GLY A 306 -16.56 6.74 9.70
N LYS A 307 -16.46 6.24 8.46
CA LYS A 307 -16.80 4.86 8.07
C LYS A 307 -15.75 3.86 8.54
N ILE A 308 -14.47 4.20 8.39
CA ILE A 308 -13.35 3.40 8.91
C ILE A 308 -13.43 3.32 10.45
N MET A 309 -13.74 4.44 11.12
CA MET A 309 -13.96 4.50 12.58
C MET A 309 -15.10 3.60 13.08
N LYS A 310 -16.00 3.16 12.19
CA LYS A 310 -17.10 2.24 12.51
C LYS A 310 -16.85 0.82 12.02
N ASN A 311 -15.65 0.53 11.51
CA ASN A 311 -15.28 -0.71 10.83
C ASN A 311 -16.23 -1.07 9.66
N GLU A 312 -16.86 -0.06 9.03
CA GLU A 312 -17.73 -0.28 7.88
C GLU A 312 -16.95 -0.37 6.57
N VAL A 313 -15.72 0.15 6.56
CA VAL A 313 -14.79 0.18 5.44
C VAL A 313 -13.40 -0.17 5.96
N ASN A 314 -12.58 -0.84 5.15
CA ASN A 314 -11.20 -1.16 5.49
C ASN A 314 -10.33 0.10 5.64
N GLU A 315 -9.40 0.06 6.59
CA GLU A 315 -8.49 1.17 6.91
C GLU A 315 -7.70 1.62 5.68
N ASP A 316 -7.21 0.70 4.85
CA ASP A 316 -6.40 1.03 3.67
C ASP A 316 -7.17 1.69 2.52
N PHE A 317 -8.51 1.82 2.61
CA PHE A 317 -9.31 2.38 1.53
C PHE A 317 -8.98 3.87 1.25
N PHE A 318 -8.43 4.61 2.23
CA PHE A 318 -7.97 5.98 1.98
C PHE A 318 -6.83 6.04 0.95
N ILE A 319 -6.07 4.96 0.78
CA ILE A 319 -4.99 4.86 -0.22
C ILE A 319 -5.59 4.93 -1.62
N ILE A 320 -6.75 4.30 -1.85
CA ILE A 320 -7.48 4.37 -3.12
C ILE A 320 -7.90 5.81 -3.41
N PHE A 321 -8.37 6.57 -2.42
CA PHE A 321 -8.70 7.99 -2.59
C PHE A 321 -7.49 8.81 -3.05
N LYS A 322 -6.32 8.54 -2.45
CA LYS A 322 -5.07 9.19 -2.83
C LYS A 322 -4.67 8.83 -4.27
N GLN A 323 -4.75 7.55 -4.63
CA GLN A 323 -4.46 7.07 -5.98
C GLN A 323 -5.39 7.68 -7.04
N VAL A 324 -6.69 7.77 -6.78
CA VAL A 324 -7.67 8.37 -7.71
C VAL A 324 -7.35 9.86 -7.93
N ARG A 325 -6.98 10.60 -6.88
CA ARG A 325 -6.56 12.01 -7.00
C ARG A 325 -5.28 12.15 -7.83
N GLU A 326 -4.27 11.34 -7.54
CA GLU A 326 -2.99 11.34 -8.27
C GLU A 326 -3.19 10.96 -9.74
N ALA A 327 -3.98 9.92 -10.01
CA ALA A 327 -4.32 9.50 -11.36
C ALA A 327 -5.12 10.57 -12.11
N SER A 328 -6.06 11.26 -11.45
CA SER A 328 -6.80 12.39 -12.03
C SER A 328 -5.87 13.52 -12.47
N ILE A 329 -4.89 13.86 -11.63
CA ILE A 329 -3.87 14.87 -11.93
C ILE A 329 -2.99 14.42 -13.10
N GLU A 330 -2.62 13.14 -13.13
CA GLU A 330 -1.81 12.58 -14.21
C GLU A 330 -2.53 12.57 -15.55
N VAL A 331 -3.81 12.16 -15.57
CA VAL A 331 -4.65 12.20 -16.76
C VAL A 331 -4.78 13.64 -17.28
N LEU A 332 -4.96 14.61 -16.38
CA LEU A 332 -5.00 16.03 -16.75
C LEU A 332 -3.65 16.52 -17.31
N ARG A 333 -2.53 16.07 -16.74
CA ARG A 333 -1.18 16.35 -17.25
C ARG A 333 -1.00 15.82 -18.67
N GLN A 334 -1.39 14.56 -18.92
CA GLN A 334 -1.32 13.97 -20.25
C GLN A 334 -2.23 14.69 -21.25
N HIS A 335 -3.45 15.04 -20.84
CA HIS A 335 -4.37 15.83 -21.66
C HIS A 335 -3.72 17.14 -22.15
N TYR A 336 -3.10 17.91 -21.25
CA TYR A 336 -2.41 19.15 -21.65
C TYR A 336 -1.14 18.91 -22.47
N LYS A 337 -0.41 17.83 -22.22
CA LYS A 337 0.77 17.47 -23.02
C LYS A 337 0.39 17.19 -24.47
N THR A 338 -0.76 16.52 -24.70
CA THR A 338 -1.30 16.27 -26.04
C THR A 338 -1.85 17.56 -26.67
N LYS A 339 -2.53 18.41 -25.91
CA LYS A 339 -3.13 19.67 -26.39
C LYS A 339 -2.09 20.77 -26.66
N LEU A 340 -0.97 20.77 -25.93
CA LEU A 340 0.10 21.77 -25.98
C LEU A 340 1.48 21.12 -26.17
N PRO A 341 1.75 20.49 -27.32
CA PRO A 341 2.96 19.68 -27.54
C PRO A 341 4.27 20.48 -27.50
N PHE A 342 4.21 21.79 -27.69
CA PHE A 342 5.38 22.68 -27.68
C PHE A 342 5.68 23.28 -26.29
N ASN A 343 4.81 23.04 -25.29
CA ASN A 343 5.04 23.56 -23.94
C ASN A 343 6.07 22.69 -23.21
N THR A 344 6.93 23.34 -22.41
CA THR A 344 7.87 22.61 -21.57
C THR A 344 7.15 21.86 -20.45
N GLU A 345 7.73 20.74 -19.99
CA GLU A 345 7.20 19.95 -18.88
C GLU A 345 6.97 20.80 -17.62
N LYS A 346 7.85 21.76 -17.34
CA LYS A 346 7.72 22.69 -16.21
C LYS A 346 6.48 23.58 -16.35
N SER A 347 6.21 24.10 -17.55
CA SER A 347 5.03 24.92 -17.84
C SER A 347 3.74 24.10 -17.70
N ILE A 348 3.74 22.84 -18.16
CA ILE A 348 2.58 21.94 -18.04
C ILE A 348 2.30 21.64 -16.56
N LYS A 349 3.34 21.32 -15.76
CA LYS A 349 3.18 21.11 -14.31
C LYS A 349 2.59 22.32 -13.61
N GLN A 350 3.04 23.53 -13.94
CA GLN A 350 2.48 24.76 -13.37
C GLN A 350 1.01 24.99 -13.78
N LEU A 351 0.65 24.67 -15.03
CA LEU A 351 -0.73 24.75 -15.50
C LEU A 351 -1.64 23.77 -14.75
N VAL A 352 -1.22 22.51 -14.61
CA VAL A 352 -1.97 21.49 -13.86
C VAL A 352 -2.14 21.89 -12.40
N GLU A 353 -1.10 22.43 -11.76
CA GLU A 353 -1.19 22.91 -10.37
C GLU A 353 -2.19 24.06 -10.22
N SER A 354 -2.22 24.99 -11.18
CA SER A 354 -3.20 26.07 -11.20
C SER A 354 -4.63 25.56 -11.34
N LYS A 355 -4.81 24.43 -12.03
CA LYS A 355 -6.11 23.81 -12.30
C LYS A 355 -6.69 23.04 -11.12
N LYS A 356 -5.88 22.56 -10.17
CA LYS A 356 -6.37 21.89 -8.94
C LYS A 356 -7.31 22.74 -8.10
N ASN A 357 -7.14 24.07 -8.15
CA ASN A 357 -7.99 25.02 -7.44
C ASN A 357 -8.91 25.81 -8.37
N ALA A 358 -8.97 25.43 -9.64
CA ALA A 358 -9.72 26.15 -10.65
C ALA A 358 -10.76 25.24 -11.32
N ASP A 359 -11.40 25.85 -12.30
CA ASP A 359 -12.49 25.31 -13.07
C ASP A 359 -11.97 24.49 -14.27
N LEU A 360 -12.53 23.31 -14.46
CA LEU A 360 -12.28 22.39 -15.55
C LEU A 360 -13.32 22.55 -16.66
N GLU A 361 -12.87 22.60 -17.91
CA GLU A 361 -13.73 22.58 -19.09
C GLU A 361 -14.26 21.17 -19.38
N GLU A 362 -15.29 21.07 -20.24
CA GLU A 362 -15.99 19.81 -20.55
C GLU A 362 -15.08 18.70 -21.06
N ASP A 363 -14.14 19.05 -21.94
CA ASP A 363 -13.14 18.11 -22.45
C ASP A 363 -12.19 17.62 -21.36
N GLU A 364 -11.82 18.49 -20.41
CA GLU A 364 -10.88 18.19 -19.32
C GLU A 364 -11.48 17.16 -18.35
N TRP A 365 -12.65 17.46 -17.76
CA TRP A 365 -13.25 16.56 -16.77
C TRP A 365 -13.79 15.26 -17.39
N MET A 366 -14.27 15.30 -18.64
CA MET A 366 -14.72 14.11 -19.35
C MET A 366 -13.57 13.16 -19.66
N THR A 367 -12.37 13.69 -19.97
CA THR A 367 -11.17 12.88 -20.17
C THR A 367 -10.77 12.16 -18.88
N ILE A 368 -10.87 12.83 -17.73
CA ILE A 368 -10.59 12.24 -16.41
C ILE A 368 -11.55 11.07 -16.14
N ILE A 369 -12.87 11.27 -16.28
CA ILE A 369 -13.87 10.21 -16.03
C ILE A 369 -13.60 8.98 -16.91
N LYS A 370 -13.40 9.21 -18.22
CA LYS A 370 -13.19 8.12 -19.18
C LYS A 370 -11.91 7.32 -18.95
N ALA A 371 -10.91 7.93 -18.34
CA ALA A 371 -9.63 7.28 -18.05
C ALA A 371 -9.66 6.48 -16.74
N LEU A 372 -10.47 6.89 -15.75
CA LEU A 372 -10.47 6.31 -14.40
C LEU A 372 -11.54 5.25 -14.16
N HIS A 373 -12.61 5.27 -14.95
CA HIS A 373 -13.75 4.37 -14.77
C HIS A 373 -13.96 3.49 -15.99
N GLU A 374 -14.60 2.34 -15.79
CA GLU A 374 -15.05 1.48 -16.89
C GLU A 374 -16.26 2.09 -17.61
N GLN A 375 -16.49 1.66 -18.86
CA GLN A 375 -17.55 2.22 -19.71
C GLN A 375 -18.95 2.11 -19.08
N GLN A 376 -19.18 1.10 -18.24
CA GLN A 376 -20.46 0.87 -17.56
C GLN A 376 -20.76 1.98 -16.53
N ASP A 377 -19.73 2.52 -15.88
CA ASP A 377 -19.86 3.52 -14.81
C ASP A 377 -19.88 4.96 -15.34
N HIS A 378 -19.44 5.17 -16.58
CA HIS A 378 -19.32 6.52 -17.17
C HIS A 378 -20.64 7.28 -17.09
N GLU A 379 -21.76 6.65 -17.41
CA GLU A 379 -23.06 7.32 -17.48
C GLU A 379 -23.51 7.86 -16.12
N GLU A 380 -23.29 7.10 -15.05
CA GLU A 380 -23.70 7.48 -13.70
C GLU A 380 -22.85 8.63 -13.16
N VAL A 381 -21.54 8.54 -13.31
CA VAL A 381 -20.61 9.59 -12.88
C VAL A 381 -20.84 10.87 -13.67
N ILE A 382 -21.01 10.79 -15.00
CA ILE A 382 -21.33 11.96 -15.84
C ILE A 382 -22.64 12.60 -15.40
N ARG A 383 -23.67 11.79 -15.10
CA ARG A 383 -24.96 12.31 -14.62
C ARG A 383 -24.80 13.08 -13.31
N ALA A 384 -24.02 12.55 -12.36
CA ALA A 384 -23.74 13.23 -11.09
C ALA A 384 -22.99 14.56 -11.30
N VAL A 385 -21.98 14.59 -12.18
CA VAL A 385 -21.25 15.81 -12.55
C VAL A 385 -22.17 16.85 -13.18
N VAL A 386 -22.99 16.44 -14.17
CA VAL A 386 -23.93 17.35 -14.83
C VAL A 386 -24.96 17.90 -13.84
N GLN A 387 -25.46 17.06 -12.92
CA GLN A 387 -26.38 17.49 -11.87
C GLN A 387 -25.74 18.53 -10.94
N LYS A 388 -24.48 18.32 -10.53
CA LYS A 388 -23.73 19.28 -9.71
C LYS A 388 -23.53 20.60 -10.44
N ILE A 389 -23.12 20.55 -11.72
CA ILE A 389 -22.95 21.73 -12.57
C ILE A 389 -24.27 22.50 -12.68
N TRP A 390 -25.40 21.80 -12.85
CA TRP A 390 -26.71 22.43 -12.93
C TRP A 390 -27.06 23.14 -11.61
N ASN A 391 -26.92 22.45 -10.47
CA ASN A 391 -27.21 23.01 -9.15
C ASN A 391 -26.39 24.27 -8.84
N THR A 392 -25.11 24.31 -9.24
CA THR A 392 -24.23 25.47 -9.03
C THR A 392 -24.56 26.64 -9.96
N ASN A 393 -25.10 26.37 -11.17
CA ASN A 393 -25.35 27.39 -12.20
C ASN A 393 -26.75 28.02 -12.16
N ILE A 394 -27.67 27.58 -11.28
CA ILE A 394 -29.03 28.14 -11.17
C ILE A 394 -29.04 29.67 -10.89
N SER A 395 -27.94 30.25 -10.37
CA SER A 395 -27.79 31.71 -10.19
C SER A 395 -27.16 32.47 -11.38
N SER A 396 -26.79 31.80 -12.49
CA SER A 396 -26.08 32.39 -13.63
C SER A 396 -26.82 32.16 -14.96
N SER A 397 -26.77 33.15 -15.85
CA SER A 397 -27.45 33.19 -17.15
C SER A 397 -27.28 31.94 -18.06
N PRO A 398 -28.26 31.66 -18.95
CA PRO A 398 -28.52 30.34 -19.55
C PRO A 398 -27.61 29.96 -20.74
N LYS A 399 -26.37 30.46 -20.80
CA LYS A 399 -25.42 30.18 -21.90
C LYS A 399 -24.00 29.84 -21.45
N LYS A 400 -23.81 29.38 -20.20
CA LYS A 400 -22.46 29.07 -19.70
C LYS A 400 -22.02 27.65 -20.04
N LYS A 401 -20.75 27.55 -20.44
CA LYS A 401 -19.98 26.32 -20.69
C LYS A 401 -20.15 25.32 -19.52
N LYS A 402 -20.15 24.01 -19.82
CA LYS A 402 -20.20 22.94 -18.81
C LYS A 402 -18.87 22.84 -18.05
N ILE A 403 -18.73 23.69 -17.04
CA ILE A 403 -17.52 23.86 -16.24
C ILE A 403 -17.78 23.37 -14.81
N ILE A 404 -16.79 22.70 -14.20
CA ILE A 404 -16.83 22.23 -12.81
C ILE A 404 -15.50 22.49 -12.11
N ASN A 405 -15.52 22.83 -10.82
CA ASN A 405 -14.29 22.95 -10.02
C ASN A 405 -13.60 21.57 -9.87
N PHE A 406 -12.28 21.50 -9.94
CA PHE A 406 -11.55 20.24 -9.78
C PHE A 406 -11.88 19.54 -8.44
N ASN A 407 -12.01 20.28 -7.33
CA ASN A 407 -12.34 19.68 -6.03
C ASN A 407 -13.77 19.13 -5.99
N ASP A 408 -14.73 19.79 -6.64
CA ASP A 408 -16.09 19.25 -6.77
C ASP A 408 -16.12 17.98 -7.63
N LEU A 409 -15.33 17.91 -8.70
CA LEU A 409 -15.16 16.69 -9.49
C LEU A 409 -14.58 15.57 -8.61
N MET A 410 -13.49 15.85 -7.87
CA MET A 410 -12.87 14.85 -6.98
C MET A 410 -13.84 14.35 -5.93
N GLN A 411 -14.63 15.25 -5.33
CA GLN A 411 -15.66 14.87 -4.37
C GLN A 411 -16.64 13.86 -4.99
N ILE A 412 -17.14 14.12 -6.20
CA ILE A 412 -18.08 13.22 -6.90
C ILE A 412 -17.44 11.87 -7.24
N LEU A 413 -16.21 11.88 -7.77
CA LEU A 413 -15.52 10.63 -8.13
C LEU A 413 -15.28 9.75 -6.90
N LEU A 414 -14.86 10.36 -5.78
CA LEU A 414 -14.58 9.64 -4.55
C LEU A 414 -15.87 9.20 -3.83
N GLU A 415 -16.94 9.99 -3.90
CA GLU A 415 -18.28 9.59 -3.44
C GLU A 415 -18.78 8.36 -4.20
N PHE A 416 -18.62 8.33 -5.52
CA PHE A 416 -18.95 7.17 -6.33
C PHE A 416 -18.13 5.94 -5.92
N GLN A 417 -16.80 6.08 -5.83
CA GLN A 417 -15.91 4.98 -5.41
C GLN A 417 -16.26 4.43 -4.01
N LEU A 418 -16.55 5.32 -3.05
CA LEU A 418 -16.97 4.91 -1.72
C LEU A 418 -18.32 4.20 -1.75
N SER A 419 -19.30 4.73 -2.50
CA SER A 419 -20.65 4.16 -2.57
C SER A 419 -20.63 2.77 -3.21
N SER A 420 -19.87 2.59 -4.29
CA SER A 420 -19.70 1.28 -4.94
C SER A 420 -19.04 0.27 -3.99
N HIS A 421 -18.02 0.69 -3.23
CA HIS A 421 -17.40 -0.17 -2.22
C HIS A 421 -18.36 -0.51 -1.08
N GLU A 422 -19.15 0.46 -0.60
CA GLU A 422 -20.18 0.20 0.42
C GLU A 422 -21.26 -0.76 -0.07
N GLU A 423 -21.66 -0.67 -1.34
CA GLU A 423 -22.61 -1.62 -1.95
C GLU A 423 -22.02 -3.02 -2.04
N PHE A 424 -20.74 -3.14 -2.39
CA PHE A 424 -20.01 -4.40 -2.37
C PHE A 424 -19.93 -5.01 -0.95
N LEU A 425 -19.68 -4.17 0.07
CA LEU A 425 -19.57 -4.62 1.45
C LEU A 425 -20.93 -4.88 2.13
N ARG A 426 -22.02 -4.32 1.61
CA ARG A 426 -23.38 -4.41 2.16
C ARG A 426 -23.83 -5.84 2.52
N PRO A 427 -23.66 -6.87 1.66
CA PRO A 427 -24.02 -8.25 2.02
C PRO A 427 -23.07 -8.89 3.04
N ILE A 428 -21.84 -8.41 3.16
CA ILE A 428 -20.77 -9.04 3.94
C ILE A 428 -20.74 -8.50 5.39
N LEU A 429 -20.94 -7.19 5.57
CA LEU A 429 -20.84 -6.53 6.88
C LEU A 429 -21.76 -7.11 7.98
N PRO A 430 -23.03 -7.48 7.70
CA PRO A 430 -23.88 -8.09 8.72
C PRO A 430 -23.30 -9.39 9.29
N ILE A 431 -22.69 -10.21 8.42
CA ILE A 431 -22.05 -11.48 8.81
C ILE A 431 -20.86 -11.18 9.73
N PHE A 432 -20.01 -10.20 9.38
CA PHE A 432 -18.92 -9.80 10.27
C PHE A 432 -19.41 -9.29 11.62
N ARG A 433 -20.48 -8.48 11.64
CA ARG A 433 -21.05 -7.92 12.87
C ARG A 433 -21.58 -8.96 13.85
N GLU A 434 -22.00 -10.13 13.36
CA GLU A 434 -22.46 -11.24 14.20
C GLU A 434 -21.32 -11.95 14.93
N HIS A 435 -20.12 -11.91 14.35
CA HIS A 435 -18.95 -12.69 14.81
C HIS A 435 -17.81 -11.82 15.38
N GLU A 436 -17.79 -10.51 15.12
CA GLU A 436 -16.74 -9.61 15.57
C GLU A 436 -16.94 -9.07 16.99
N PHE A 437 -15.83 -8.68 17.61
CA PHE A 437 -15.84 -7.82 18.78
C PHE A 437 -14.93 -6.62 18.53
N ASN A 438 -15.52 -5.42 18.33
CA ASN A 438 -14.82 -4.16 18.07
C ASN A 438 -13.87 -4.20 16.86
N GLY A 439 -14.25 -4.84 15.74
CA GLY A 439 -13.37 -4.93 14.57
C GLY A 439 -12.34 -6.05 14.63
N ILE A 440 -12.36 -6.92 15.65
CA ILE A 440 -11.47 -8.07 15.77
C ILE A 440 -12.26 -9.38 15.67
N LEU A 441 -11.71 -10.32 14.91
CA LEU A 441 -12.15 -11.70 14.74
C LEU A 441 -11.11 -12.67 15.28
N THR A 442 -11.56 -13.67 16.03
CA THR A 442 -10.74 -14.83 16.39
C THR A 442 -10.65 -15.80 15.21
N HIS A 443 -9.72 -16.76 15.24
CA HIS A 443 -9.62 -17.80 14.21
C HIS A 443 -10.88 -18.66 14.12
N GLU A 444 -11.57 -18.90 15.25
CA GLU A 444 -12.84 -19.63 15.27
C GLU A 444 -13.96 -18.83 14.62
N ALA A 445 -14.12 -17.56 15.01
CA ALA A 445 -15.08 -16.66 14.38
C ALA A 445 -14.85 -16.53 12.87
N PHE A 446 -13.59 -16.41 12.45
CA PHE A 446 -13.22 -16.37 11.04
C PHE A 446 -13.56 -17.69 10.30
N LYS A 447 -13.35 -18.84 10.94
CA LYS A 447 -13.74 -20.16 10.37
C LYS A 447 -15.25 -20.29 10.18
N ASP A 448 -16.04 -19.74 11.10
CA ASP A 448 -17.49 -19.75 10.99
C ASP A 448 -17.95 -18.84 9.84
N ILE A 449 -17.37 -17.63 9.72
CA ILE A 449 -17.62 -16.76 8.57
C ILE A 449 -17.27 -17.46 7.25
N MET A 450 -16.11 -18.12 7.17
CA MET A 450 -15.69 -18.85 5.96
C MET A 450 -16.63 -20.02 5.63
N ARG A 451 -17.30 -20.61 6.63
CA ARG A 451 -18.33 -21.63 6.42
C ARG A 451 -19.56 -21.02 5.77
N ASP A 452 -19.99 -19.83 6.19
CA ASP A 452 -21.15 -19.14 5.62
C ASP A 452 -20.91 -18.73 4.15
N PHE A 453 -19.66 -18.44 3.79
CA PHE A 453 -19.25 -18.18 2.40
C PHE A 453 -18.93 -19.45 1.57
N ASN A 454 -19.03 -20.65 2.15
CA ASN A 454 -18.61 -21.92 1.51
C ASN A 454 -17.12 -21.98 1.09
N LEU A 455 -16.22 -21.30 1.83
CA LEU A 455 -14.78 -21.22 1.56
C LEU A 455 -13.92 -22.00 2.57
N GLN A 456 -14.44 -23.12 3.06
CA GLN A 456 -13.80 -23.91 4.12
C GLN A 456 -12.42 -24.49 3.72
N SER A 457 -12.24 -24.85 2.44
CA SER A 457 -10.98 -25.44 1.95
C SER A 457 -9.80 -24.47 2.05
N GLU A 458 -10.05 -23.18 1.84
CA GLU A 458 -9.02 -22.13 1.81
C GLU A 458 -8.77 -21.51 3.19
N THR A 459 -9.63 -21.78 4.18
CA THR A 459 -9.66 -21.07 5.46
C THR A 459 -8.31 -21.09 6.19
N ASN A 460 -7.64 -22.24 6.27
CA ASN A 460 -6.35 -22.35 6.96
C ASN A 460 -5.22 -21.61 6.24
N ARG A 461 -5.28 -21.54 4.90
CA ARG A 461 -4.32 -20.76 4.11
C ARG A 461 -4.52 -19.27 4.35
N LEU A 462 -5.78 -18.82 4.34
CA LEU A 462 -6.15 -17.43 4.59
C LEU A 462 -5.81 -16.97 6.02
N ILE A 463 -6.02 -17.82 7.04
CA ILE A 463 -5.59 -17.51 8.42
C ILE A 463 -4.08 -17.28 8.50
N LYS A 464 -3.27 -18.16 7.87
CA LYS A 464 -1.81 -17.98 7.86
C LYS A 464 -1.37 -16.70 7.16
N MET A 465 -2.14 -16.25 6.17
CA MET A 465 -1.88 -15.00 5.46
C MET A 465 -2.28 -13.78 6.29
N LEU A 466 -3.44 -13.83 6.95
CA LEU A 466 -4.02 -12.72 7.72
C LEU A 466 -3.39 -12.56 9.11
N ASP A 467 -2.92 -13.64 9.72
CA ASP A 467 -2.29 -13.67 11.04
C ASP A 467 -1.05 -14.59 11.02
N PRO A 468 0.04 -14.17 10.35
CA PRO A 468 1.25 -14.97 10.21
C PRO A 468 1.94 -15.25 11.55
N ASN A 469 1.66 -14.43 12.57
CA ASN A 469 2.23 -14.56 13.91
C ASN A 469 1.35 -15.39 14.86
N ASN A 470 0.21 -15.93 14.39
CA ASN A 470 -0.71 -16.76 15.16
C ASN A 470 -1.16 -16.09 16.48
N THR A 471 -1.45 -14.80 16.40
CA THR A 471 -1.93 -13.98 17.53
C THR A 471 -3.38 -14.27 17.90
N ASN A 472 -4.12 -15.02 17.07
CA ASN A 472 -5.56 -15.27 17.19
C ASN A 472 -6.40 -13.98 17.15
N SER A 473 -5.89 -12.95 16.47
CA SER A 473 -6.53 -11.65 16.34
C SER A 473 -6.40 -11.17 14.90
N ILE A 474 -7.49 -11.26 14.15
CA ILE A 474 -7.58 -10.80 12.76
C ILE A 474 -8.48 -9.56 12.73
N THR A 475 -8.02 -8.45 12.15
CA THR A 475 -8.86 -7.26 12.02
C THR A 475 -9.86 -7.43 10.88
N VAL A 476 -11.09 -6.93 11.05
CA VAL A 476 -12.12 -6.91 9.99
C VAL A 476 -11.61 -6.15 8.76
N SER A 477 -10.80 -5.10 8.96
CA SER A 477 -10.14 -4.37 7.88
C SER A 477 -9.28 -5.28 7.00
N ASN A 478 -8.42 -6.13 7.60
CA ASN A 478 -7.56 -7.05 6.84
C ASN A 478 -8.39 -8.11 6.11
N VAL A 479 -9.47 -8.59 6.74
CA VAL A 479 -10.37 -9.53 6.09
C VAL A 479 -11.05 -8.88 4.88
N ILE A 480 -11.64 -7.70 5.05
CA ILE A 480 -12.30 -6.97 3.96
C ILE A 480 -11.32 -6.75 2.80
N SER A 481 -10.10 -6.28 3.10
CA SER A 481 -9.04 -6.09 2.10
C SER A 481 -8.75 -7.39 1.34
N MET A 482 -8.66 -8.52 2.05
CA MET A 482 -8.46 -9.84 1.42
C MET A 482 -9.64 -10.24 0.52
N PHE A 483 -10.88 -10.03 0.95
CA PHE A 483 -12.07 -10.35 0.13
C PHE A 483 -12.13 -9.53 -1.16
N THR A 484 -11.71 -8.26 -1.10
CA THR A 484 -11.65 -7.39 -2.29
C THR A 484 -10.59 -7.85 -3.30
N VAL A 485 -9.49 -8.48 -2.84
CA VAL A 485 -8.36 -8.89 -3.71
C VAL A 485 -8.48 -10.34 -4.20
N VAL A 486 -8.94 -11.27 -3.36
CA VAL A 486 -8.72 -12.72 -3.55
C VAL A 486 -9.97 -13.49 -3.99
N ILE A 487 -11.17 -13.03 -3.63
CA ILE A 487 -12.39 -13.84 -3.75
C ILE A 487 -13.29 -13.39 -4.92
N PHE A 488 -13.16 -12.14 -5.37
CA PHE A 488 -14.06 -11.55 -6.38
C PHE A 488 -13.33 -10.96 -7.61
N ILE A 489 -12.04 -11.25 -7.75
CA ILE A 489 -11.32 -11.27 -9.04
C ILE A 489 -11.12 -12.74 -9.40
#